data_AF-A0A1F6XXA1-F1
#
_entry.id   AF-A0A1F6XXA1-F1
#
_cell.length_a   1.000
_cell.length_b   1.000
_cell.length_c   1.000
_cell.angle_alpha   90.00
_cell.angle_beta   90.00
_cell.angle_gamma   90.00
#
_symmetry.space_group_name_H-M   'P 1'
#
loop_
_entity.id
_entity.type
_entity.pdbx_description
1 polymer ?
#
loop_
_entity_poly.entity_id
_entity_poly.type
_entity_poly.pdbx_seq_one_letter_code
_entity_poly.pdbx_strand_id
1 'polypeptide(L)'
;MDRDFICGKKYTISKTNTIGLPVLLANLPSEIKIFGNRMFLKSSFHVSLVCINEIIKKYGISDSEFKDSIIKDFCDFIQANDINLLNYSPDFKFVEENDLKTIVVMCQVSNLYEFFQLVDKKYGLKIEYPPTHVTLYILKDKLGIFLTDSDDIKNLTKAIPNPIGHSL
;
A
#
# COMPACT_ATOMS: atom_id res chain seq x y z
N MET A 1 -10.08 0.38 12.09
CA MET A 1 -8.80 0.94 12.58
C MET A 1 -8.88 2.43 12.40
N ASP A 2 -8.73 3.18 13.49
CA ASP A 2 -8.64 4.64 13.44
C ASP A 2 -7.45 5.04 12.58
N ARG A 3 -7.69 5.94 11.63
CA ARG A 3 -6.66 6.57 10.81
C ARG A 3 -6.83 8.06 10.93
N ASP A 4 -5.72 8.75 11.12
CA ASP A 4 -5.73 10.20 11.17
C ASP A 4 -5.54 10.74 9.76
N PHE A 5 -6.36 11.73 9.44
CA PHE A 5 -6.28 12.44 8.17
C PHE A 5 -5.10 13.41 8.20
N ILE A 6 -4.30 13.40 7.14
CA ILE A 6 -3.18 14.32 6.94
C ILE A 6 -3.37 15.14 5.65
N CYS A 7 -2.59 16.21 5.52
CA CYS A 7 -2.52 17.06 4.32
C CYS A 7 -3.91 17.44 3.74
N GLY A 8 -4.79 18.02 4.57
CA GLY A 8 -6.10 18.49 4.10
C GLY A 8 -7.19 17.42 3.95
N LYS A 9 -7.06 16.27 4.63
CA LYS A 9 -8.05 15.17 4.69
C LYS A 9 -8.18 14.27 3.46
N LYS A 10 -7.25 14.37 2.52
CA LYS A 10 -7.20 13.43 1.39
C LYS A 10 -6.45 12.14 1.72
N TYR A 11 -5.38 12.24 2.50
CA TYR A 11 -4.51 11.12 2.83
C TYR A 11 -4.68 10.74 4.30
N THR A 12 -4.28 9.52 4.62
CA THR A 12 -4.35 8.98 5.98
C THR A 12 -2.98 8.51 6.45
N ILE A 13 -2.73 8.60 7.75
CA ILE A 13 -1.62 7.91 8.41
C ILE A 13 -2.19 6.78 9.28
N SER A 14 -1.64 5.58 9.13
CA SER A 14 -2.01 4.43 9.97
C SER A 14 -1.21 4.41 11.28
N LYS A 15 -1.64 3.57 12.23
CA LYS A 15 -0.86 3.28 13.45
C LYS A 15 0.51 2.66 13.19
N THR A 16 0.73 2.10 12.00
CA THR A 16 2.02 1.56 11.53
C THR A 16 2.84 2.61 10.77
N ASN A 17 2.47 3.89 10.87
CA ASN A 17 3.10 5.01 10.16
C ASN A 17 3.12 4.81 8.65
N THR A 18 2.05 4.25 8.09
CA THR A 18 1.87 4.12 6.65
C THR A 18 1.02 5.28 6.14
N ILE A 19 1.57 6.11 5.26
CA ILE A 19 0.77 7.08 4.51
C ILE A 19 -0.02 6.30 3.47
N GLY A 20 -1.34 6.46 3.47
CA GLY A 20 -2.23 5.78 2.55
C GLY A 20 -3.24 6.72 1.90
N LEU A 21 -3.60 6.43 0.66
CA LEU A 21 -4.71 7.05 -0.06
C LEU A 21 -5.96 6.18 0.10
N PRO A 22 -6.97 6.60 0.87
CA PRO A 22 -8.24 5.88 0.96
C PRO A 22 -8.89 5.76 -0.42
N VAL A 23 -9.48 4.59 -0.71
CA VAL A 23 -10.22 4.35 -1.95
C VAL A 23 -11.55 3.68 -1.63
N LEU A 24 -12.53 3.89 -2.51
CA LEU A 24 -13.84 3.26 -2.41
C LEU A 24 -13.94 2.18 -3.48
N LEU A 25 -14.19 0.96 -3.05
CA LEU A 25 -14.49 -0.17 -3.93
C LEU A 25 -15.88 -0.68 -3.56
N ALA A 26 -16.75 -0.80 -4.56
CA ALA A 26 -18.12 -1.26 -4.42
C ALA A 26 -18.31 -2.57 -5.17
N ASN A 27 -19.41 -3.28 -4.87
CA ASN A 27 -19.83 -4.50 -5.56
C ASN A 27 -18.83 -5.66 -5.52
N LEU A 28 -17.92 -5.66 -4.54
CA LEU A 28 -17.03 -6.77 -4.29
C LEU A 28 -17.76 -7.88 -3.52
N PRO A 29 -17.59 -9.16 -3.89
CA PRO A 29 -18.03 -10.28 -3.07
C PRO A 29 -17.49 -10.13 -1.65
N SER A 30 -18.32 -10.36 -0.62
CA SER A 30 -17.89 -10.32 0.78
C SER A 30 -16.87 -11.41 1.12
N GLU A 31 -16.80 -12.44 0.29
CA GLU A 31 -15.94 -13.60 0.45
C GLU A 31 -15.61 -14.24 -0.90
N ILE A 32 -14.42 -14.80 -1.00
CA ILE A 32 -13.97 -15.63 -2.13
C ILE A 32 -13.24 -16.88 -1.63
N LYS A 33 -13.10 -17.88 -2.52
CA LYS A 33 -12.30 -19.08 -2.26
C LYS A 33 -11.15 -19.18 -3.27
N ILE A 34 -9.91 -19.14 -2.79
CA ILE A 34 -8.70 -19.23 -3.62
C ILE A 34 -7.71 -20.22 -3.01
N PHE A 35 -7.21 -21.14 -3.83
CA PHE A 35 -6.29 -22.21 -3.40
C PHE A 35 -6.76 -22.95 -2.14
N GLY A 36 -8.06 -23.22 -2.04
CA GLY A 36 -8.67 -23.87 -0.88
C GLY A 36 -8.91 -22.95 0.34
N ASN A 37 -8.36 -21.74 0.36
CA ASN A 37 -8.53 -20.77 1.44
C ASN A 37 -9.83 -19.98 1.27
N ARG A 38 -10.55 -19.81 2.37
CA ARG A 38 -11.71 -18.91 2.48
C ARG A 38 -11.20 -17.53 2.89
N MET A 39 -11.40 -16.51 2.04
CA MET A 39 -10.86 -15.17 2.24
C MET A 39 -11.99 -14.14 2.27
N PHE A 40 -11.87 -13.17 3.18
CA PHE A 40 -12.92 -12.22 3.51
C PHE A 40 -12.54 -10.83 3.03
N LEU A 41 -13.55 -10.11 2.53
CA LEU A 41 -13.40 -8.75 2.05
C LEU A 41 -12.95 -7.84 3.19
N LYS A 42 -11.93 -7.01 2.93
CA LYS A 42 -11.45 -6.02 3.88
C LYS A 42 -12.52 -4.95 4.08
N SER A 43 -12.73 -4.53 5.33
CA SER A 43 -13.73 -3.51 5.68
C SER A 43 -13.38 -2.08 5.22
N SER A 44 -12.14 -1.85 4.81
CA SER A 44 -11.69 -0.54 4.29
C SER A 44 -10.52 -0.71 3.32
N PHE A 45 -10.54 0.08 2.24
CA PHE A 45 -9.55 0.02 1.18
C PHE A 45 -8.68 1.28 1.17
N HIS A 46 -7.43 1.09 0.77
CA HIS A 46 -6.48 2.17 0.51
C HIS A 46 -5.36 1.64 -0.37
N VAL A 47 -4.70 2.56 -1.04
CA VAL A 47 -3.36 2.35 -1.58
C VAL A 47 -2.35 2.76 -0.51
N SER A 48 -1.44 1.86 -0.13
CA SER A 48 -0.28 2.23 0.68
C SER A 48 0.68 3.04 -0.19
N LEU A 49 0.94 4.29 0.19
CA LEU A 49 1.81 5.20 -0.56
C LEU A 49 3.24 5.18 0.01
N VAL A 50 3.37 5.28 1.33
CA VAL A 50 4.68 5.35 1.99
C VAL A 50 4.64 4.55 3.29
N CYS A 51 5.40 3.45 3.36
CA CYS A 51 5.53 2.62 4.56
C CYS A 51 6.71 3.11 5.41
N ILE A 52 6.55 4.21 6.15
CA ILE A 52 7.65 4.90 6.86
C ILE A 52 8.39 3.95 7.82
N ASN A 53 7.66 3.15 8.60
CA ASN A 53 8.28 2.20 9.51
C ASN A 53 9.13 1.13 8.80
N GLU A 54 8.71 0.68 7.61
CA GLU A 54 9.48 -0.29 6.84
C GLU A 54 10.73 0.35 6.22
N ILE A 55 10.66 1.61 5.80
CA ILE A 55 11.83 2.39 5.39
C ILE A 55 12.81 2.53 6.57
N ILE A 56 12.33 2.94 7.75
CA ILE A 56 13.17 3.08 8.95
C ILE A 56 13.92 1.77 9.26
N LYS A 57 13.19 0.64 9.28
CA LYS A 57 13.77 -0.69 9.55
C LYS A 57 14.80 -1.07 8.48
N LYS A 58 14.42 -0.96 7.20
CA LYS A 58 15.23 -1.41 6.06
C LYS A 58 16.54 -0.63 5.93
N TYR A 59 16.50 0.67 6.20
CA TYR A 59 17.67 1.56 6.08
C TYR A 59 18.36 1.87 7.42
N GLY A 60 17.93 1.26 8.52
CA GLY A 60 18.56 1.42 9.84
C GLY A 60 18.53 2.87 10.36
N ILE A 61 17.45 3.60 10.09
CA ILE A 61 17.33 5.02 10.43
C ILE A 61 17.11 5.17 11.94
N SER A 62 18.02 5.85 12.62
CA SER A 62 17.95 6.09 14.08
C SER A 62 17.34 7.44 14.46
N ASP A 63 17.06 8.30 13.48
CA ASP A 63 16.48 9.62 13.71
C ASP A 63 15.01 9.52 14.14
N SER A 64 14.73 9.96 15.37
CA SER A 64 13.39 9.96 15.95
C SER A 64 12.42 10.90 15.25
N GLU A 65 12.92 11.92 14.55
CA GLU A 65 12.12 12.92 13.82
C GLU A 65 11.89 12.54 12.35
N PHE A 66 12.51 11.46 11.86
CA PHE A 66 12.41 11.04 10.46
C PHE A 66 10.96 10.87 10.00
N LYS A 67 10.12 10.24 10.85
CA LYS A 67 8.71 10.03 10.56
C LYS A 67 7.96 11.34 10.34
N ASP A 68 8.12 12.30 11.25
CA ASP A 68 7.43 13.59 11.15
C ASP A 68 7.96 14.40 9.96
N SER A 69 9.26 14.27 9.65
CA SER A 69 9.88 14.89 8.48
C SER A 69 9.34 14.33 7.15
N ILE A 70 9.18 13.02 7.03
CA ILE A 70 8.58 12.39 5.83
C ILE A 70 7.12 12.81 5.66
N ILE A 71 6.34 12.88 6.75
CA ILE A 71 4.95 13.34 6.69
C ILE A 71 4.89 14.80 6.23
N LYS A 72 5.75 15.66 6.77
CA LYS A 72 5.84 17.08 6.35
C LYS A 72 6.20 17.18 4.87
N ASP A 73 7.25 16.48 4.43
CA ASP A 73 7.68 16.50 3.03
C ASP A 73 6.61 15.99 2.09
N PHE A 74 5.87 14.95 2.49
CA PHE A 74 4.73 14.47 1.73
C PHE A 74 3.64 15.54 1.61
N CYS A 75 3.27 16.20 2.71
CA CYS A 75 2.27 17.27 2.70
C CYS A 75 2.70 18.52 1.90
N ASP A 76 4.00 18.84 1.88
CA ASP A 76 4.55 19.94 1.09
C ASP A 76 4.58 19.56 -0.41
N PHE A 77 5.00 18.33 -0.74
CA PHE A 77 5.07 17.83 -2.11
C PHE A 77 3.71 17.85 -2.82
N ILE A 78 2.66 17.40 -2.13
CA ILE A 78 1.30 17.32 -2.70
C ILE A 78 0.64 18.68 -2.93
N GLN A 79 1.21 19.80 -2.43
CA GLN A 79 0.71 21.15 -2.75
C GLN A 79 0.85 21.50 -4.23
N ALA A 80 1.87 20.94 -4.89
CA ALA A 80 2.14 21.16 -6.32
C ALA A 80 2.02 19.89 -7.17
N ASN A 81 2.10 18.71 -6.55
CA ASN A 81 2.16 17.42 -7.25
C ASN A 81 1.13 16.44 -6.65
N ASP A 82 -0.11 16.54 -7.11
CA ASP A 82 -1.18 15.74 -6.49
C ASP A 82 -1.00 14.23 -6.74
N ILE A 83 -1.13 13.43 -5.68
CA ILE A 83 -0.99 11.97 -5.73
C ILE A 83 -2.38 11.36 -5.79
N ASN A 84 -2.71 10.72 -6.91
CA ASN A 84 -4.03 10.13 -7.17
C ASN A 84 -3.90 8.70 -7.67
N LEU A 85 -4.87 7.86 -7.30
CA LEU A 85 -5.09 6.60 -8.00
C LEU A 85 -5.50 6.92 -9.46
N LEU A 86 -4.75 6.38 -10.42
CA LEU A 86 -5.02 6.55 -11.85
C LEU A 86 -5.91 5.42 -12.38
N ASN A 87 -5.56 4.17 -12.07
CA ASN A 87 -6.32 2.99 -12.47
C ASN A 87 -5.96 1.77 -11.61
N TYR A 88 -6.86 0.79 -11.60
CA TYR A 88 -6.56 -0.57 -11.18
C TYR A 88 -6.03 -1.36 -12.38
N SER A 89 -4.97 -2.13 -12.15
CA SER A 89 -4.45 -3.08 -13.13
C SER A 89 -5.32 -4.34 -13.14
N PRO A 90 -5.44 -5.07 -14.27
CA PRO A 90 -6.01 -6.42 -14.26
C PRO A 90 -5.10 -7.46 -13.56
N ASP A 91 -3.96 -7.04 -13.01
CA ASP A 91 -3.01 -7.88 -12.29
C ASP A 91 -3.44 -8.08 -10.82
N PHE A 92 -4.08 -9.22 -10.58
CA PHE A 92 -4.42 -9.70 -9.24
C PHE A 92 -3.34 -10.65 -8.74
N LYS A 93 -2.97 -10.52 -7.47
CA LYS A 93 -1.96 -11.36 -6.84
C LYS A 93 -2.49 -11.96 -5.55
N PHE A 94 -2.27 -13.26 -5.40
CA PHE A 94 -2.33 -13.94 -4.12
C PHE A 94 -0.96 -13.78 -3.45
N VAL A 95 -0.95 -13.27 -2.22
CA VAL A 95 0.25 -12.99 -1.44
C VAL A 95 0.24 -13.89 -0.21
N GLU A 96 1.36 -14.55 0.06
CA GLU A 96 1.51 -15.44 1.21
C GLU A 96 2.83 -15.18 1.92
N GLU A 97 2.75 -15.01 3.23
CA GLU A 97 3.91 -14.86 4.12
C GLU A 97 3.55 -15.51 5.46
N ASN A 98 4.28 -16.57 5.83
CA ASN A 98 3.99 -17.36 7.03
C ASN A 98 2.53 -17.85 7.08
N ASP A 99 1.78 -17.48 8.12
CA ASP A 99 0.36 -17.80 8.31
C ASP A 99 -0.59 -16.74 7.72
N LEU A 100 -0.06 -15.68 7.12
CA LEU A 100 -0.83 -14.62 6.48
C LEU A 100 -1.05 -14.94 5.00
N LYS A 101 -2.27 -14.65 4.53
CA LYS A 101 -2.64 -14.73 3.12
C LYS A 101 -3.51 -13.55 2.77
N THR A 102 -3.22 -12.89 1.65
CA THR A 102 -4.03 -11.77 1.16
C THR A 102 -4.16 -11.77 -0.35
N ILE A 103 -5.25 -11.19 -0.85
CA ILE A 103 -5.41 -10.86 -2.26
C ILE A 103 -5.23 -9.36 -2.43
N VAL A 104 -4.35 -9.01 -3.35
CA VAL A 104 -4.15 -7.62 -3.77
C VAL A 104 -4.49 -7.45 -5.23
N VAL A 105 -4.91 -6.24 -5.59
CA VAL A 105 -4.94 -5.78 -6.98
C VAL A 105 -3.87 -4.70 -7.13
N MET A 106 -3.03 -4.83 -8.16
CA MET A 106 -2.03 -3.82 -8.47
C MET A 106 -2.72 -2.57 -9.02
N CYS A 107 -2.12 -1.39 -8.82
CA CYS A 107 -2.69 -0.14 -9.29
C CYS A 107 -1.61 0.85 -9.69
N GLN A 108 -1.99 1.89 -10.43
CA GLN A 108 -1.11 3.00 -10.78
C GLN A 108 -1.48 4.24 -10.00
N VAL A 109 -0.47 4.96 -9.52
CA VAL A 109 -0.63 6.20 -8.75
C VAL A 109 0.23 7.30 -9.38
N SER A 110 -0.34 8.50 -9.54
CA SER A 110 0.40 9.66 -10.07
C SER A 110 1.41 10.20 -9.06
N ASN A 111 2.52 10.73 -9.55
CA ASN A 111 3.49 11.55 -8.80
C ASN A 111 4.18 10.87 -7.59
N LEU A 112 3.89 9.59 -7.32
CA LEU A 112 4.48 8.88 -6.18
C LEU A 112 5.97 8.60 -6.42
N TYR A 113 6.36 8.31 -7.67
CA TYR A 113 7.75 8.05 -8.03
C TYR A 113 8.62 9.28 -7.76
N GLU A 114 8.16 10.46 -8.17
CA GLU A 114 8.81 11.75 -7.96
C GLU A 114 8.93 12.08 -6.46
N PHE A 115 7.94 11.69 -5.65
CA PHE A 115 8.05 11.80 -4.19
C PHE A 115 9.19 10.93 -3.65
N PHE A 116 9.31 9.67 -4.07
CA PHE A 116 10.42 8.81 -3.65
C PHE A 116 11.79 9.34 -4.13
N GLN A 117 11.87 9.90 -5.34
CA GLN A 117 13.08 10.59 -5.80
C GLN A 117 13.46 11.79 -4.92
N LEU A 118 12.47 12.56 -4.46
CA LEU A 118 12.68 13.67 -3.53
C LEU A 118 13.24 13.16 -2.20
N VAL A 119 12.63 12.11 -1.63
CA VAL A 119 13.07 11.50 -0.37
C VAL A 119 14.49 10.95 -0.51
N ASP A 120 14.78 10.19 -1.56
CA ASP A 120 16.12 9.65 -1.83
C ASP A 120 17.17 10.75 -1.89
N LYS A 121 16.90 11.80 -2.66
CA LYS A 121 17.81 12.93 -2.80
C LYS A 121 18.02 13.68 -1.47
N LYS A 122 16.94 13.90 -0.72
CA LYS A 122 16.98 14.71 0.51
C LYS A 122 17.65 13.98 1.68
N TYR A 123 17.39 12.69 1.81
CA TYR A 123 17.85 11.87 2.94
C TYR A 123 19.06 11.00 2.59
N GLY A 124 19.54 11.03 1.35
CA GLY A 124 20.66 10.19 0.89
C GLY A 124 20.30 8.70 0.89
N LEU A 125 19.01 8.38 0.74
CA LEU A 125 18.52 7.01 0.68
C LEU A 125 18.53 6.50 -0.77
N LYS A 126 18.44 5.18 -0.92
CA LYS A 126 18.30 4.51 -2.23
C LYS A 126 17.03 3.67 -2.21
N ILE A 127 15.90 4.31 -1.94
CA ILE A 127 14.61 3.66 -1.83
C ILE A 127 14.17 3.20 -3.21
N GLU A 128 14.06 1.90 -3.36
CA GLU A 128 13.39 1.33 -4.53
C GLU A 128 11.92 1.79 -4.57
N TYR A 129 11.46 2.20 -5.75
CA TYR A 129 10.07 2.62 -5.92
C TYR A 129 9.12 1.46 -5.61
N PRO A 130 8.22 1.60 -4.61
CA PRO A 130 7.43 0.48 -4.15
C PRO A 130 6.30 0.14 -5.13
N PRO A 131 5.92 -1.15 -5.23
CA PRO A 131 4.75 -1.57 -5.96
C PRO A 131 3.45 -1.06 -5.31
N THR A 132 2.65 -0.29 -6.04
CA THR A 132 1.37 0.21 -5.56
C THR A 132 0.25 -0.81 -5.75
N HIS A 133 -0.50 -1.06 -4.70
CA HIS A 133 -1.57 -2.06 -4.67
C HIS A 133 -2.66 -1.72 -3.66
N VAL A 134 -3.81 -2.38 -3.81
CA VAL A 134 -4.89 -2.36 -2.81
C VAL A 134 -5.12 -3.77 -2.31
N THR A 135 -5.06 -3.94 -0.99
CA THR A 135 -5.48 -5.18 -0.31
C THR A 135 -6.99 -5.33 -0.36
N LEU A 136 -7.48 -6.37 -1.03
CA LEU A 136 -8.91 -6.64 -1.19
C LEU A 136 -9.42 -7.65 -0.18
N TYR A 137 -8.75 -8.79 -0.08
CA TYR A 137 -9.20 -9.91 0.76
C TYR A 137 -8.10 -10.37 1.72
N ILE A 138 -8.50 -10.79 2.91
CA ILE A 138 -7.61 -11.29 3.97
C ILE A 138 -8.19 -12.57 4.57
N LEU A 139 -7.37 -13.35 5.26
CA LEU A 139 -7.89 -14.38 6.15
C LEU A 139 -8.69 -13.74 7.28
N LYS A 140 -9.67 -14.49 7.82
CA LYS A 140 -10.52 -14.02 8.91
C LYS A 140 -9.65 -13.61 10.11
N ASP A 141 -9.91 -12.42 10.65
CA ASP A 141 -9.23 -11.88 11.84
C ASP A 141 -7.70 -11.76 11.70
N LYS A 142 -7.18 -11.71 10.46
CA LYS A 142 -5.75 -11.53 10.14
C LYS A 142 -5.47 -10.15 9.54
N LEU A 143 -4.20 -9.78 9.53
CA LEU A 143 -3.73 -8.56 8.86
C LEU A 143 -3.40 -8.83 7.38
N GLY A 144 -3.31 -7.75 6.60
CA GLY A 144 -2.73 -7.82 5.26
C GLY A 144 -1.20 -7.91 5.32
N ILE A 145 -0.60 -8.25 4.20
CA ILE A 145 0.87 -8.32 4.03
C ILE A 145 1.31 -7.03 3.35
N PHE A 146 2.43 -6.46 3.79
CA PHE A 146 3.05 -5.30 3.13
C PHE A 146 3.86 -5.79 1.92
N LEU A 147 3.72 -5.10 0.78
CA LEU A 147 4.59 -5.28 -0.38
C LEU A 147 5.31 -3.96 -0.60
N THR A 148 6.59 -3.91 -0.25
CA THR A 148 7.39 -2.69 -0.13
C THR A 148 8.43 -2.53 -1.22
N ASP A 149 8.78 -3.60 -1.94
CA ASP A 149 9.77 -3.58 -3.02
C ASP A 149 9.49 -4.70 -4.06
N SER A 150 10.36 -4.79 -5.08
CA SER A 150 10.23 -5.84 -6.11
C SER A 150 10.55 -7.24 -5.60
N ASP A 151 11.37 -7.38 -4.56
CA ASP A 151 11.67 -8.68 -3.95
C ASP A 151 10.42 -9.25 -3.27
N ASP A 152 9.64 -8.42 -2.57
CA ASP A 152 8.34 -8.82 -2.01
C ASP A 152 7.40 -9.31 -3.12
N ILE A 153 7.32 -8.59 -4.24
CA ILE A 153 6.50 -9.00 -5.39
C ILE A 153 6.97 -10.35 -5.93
N LYS A 154 8.27 -10.52 -6.09
CA LYS A 154 8.85 -11.72 -6.68
C LYS A 154 8.71 -12.94 -5.77
N ASN A 155 8.90 -12.77 -4.48
CA ASN A 155 9.07 -13.88 -3.54
C ASN A 155 7.78 -14.23 -2.78
N LEU A 156 6.90 -13.26 -2.55
CA LEU A 156 5.68 -13.46 -1.74
C LEU A 156 4.42 -13.63 -2.58
N THR A 157 4.47 -13.35 -3.89
CA THR A 157 3.25 -13.26 -4.71
C THR A 157 3.15 -14.33 -5.77
N LYS A 158 1.90 -14.70 -6.07
CA LYS A 158 1.50 -15.54 -7.20
C LYS A 158 0.39 -14.82 -7.96
N ALA A 159 0.58 -14.63 -9.27
CA ALA A 159 -0.47 -14.11 -10.13
C ALA A 159 -1.70 -15.04 -10.11
N ILE A 160 -2.89 -14.46 -10.06
CA ILE A 160 -4.16 -15.18 -10.08
C ILE A 160 -5.12 -14.58 -11.11
N PRO A 161 -6.06 -15.36 -11.66
CA PRO A 161 -7.17 -14.81 -12.42
C PRO A 161 -7.97 -13.82 -11.58
N ASN A 162 -8.65 -12.88 -12.23
CA ASN A 162 -9.56 -11.96 -11.57
C ASN A 162 -10.60 -12.73 -10.73
N PRO A 163 -10.57 -12.63 -9.39
CA PRO A 163 -11.41 -13.45 -8.54
C PRO A 163 -12.81 -12.85 -8.31
N ILE A 164 -13.04 -11.65 -8.84
CA ILE A 164 -14.26 -10.86 -8.67
C ILE A 164 -15.20 -11.05 -9.87
N GLY A 165 -14.66 -11.44 -11.03
CA GLY A 165 -15.42 -11.73 -12.25
C GLY A 165 -15.83 -10.49 -13.06
N HIS A 166 -15.40 -9.29 -12.66
CA HIS A 166 -15.58 -8.04 -13.41
C HIS A 166 -14.42 -7.06 -13.15
N SER A 167 -14.24 -6.06 -14.02
CA SER A 167 -13.20 -5.04 -13.88
C SER A 167 -13.48 -4.08 -12.71
N LEU A 168 -12.42 -3.55 -12.12
CA LEU A 168 -12.46 -2.54 -11.05
C LEU A 168 -12.27 -1.13 -11.60
#